data_AF-A0A7X8L0Y7-F1
#
_entry.id   AF-A0A7X8L0Y7-F1
#
_cell.length_a   1.000
_cell.length_b   1.000
_cell.length_c   1.000
_cell.angle_alpha   90.00
_cell.angle_beta   90.00
_cell.angle_gamma   90.00
#
_symmetry.space_group_name_H-M   'P 1'
#
loop_
_entity.id
_entity.type
_entity.pdbx_description
1 polymer ?
#
loop_
_entity_poly.entity_id
_entity_poly.type
_entity_poly.pdbx_seq_one_letter_code
_entity_poly.pdbx_strand_id
1 'polypeptide(L)'
;MILNIKLNEIQELATNGKAYAEGRQFFTDGYIREMIYDAAKKQYQARIYDPETGDAITTITVNKQGRPIHASCSCDDFKQFVGCCSHLVASMLLAESTEINPGKKKI
;
A
#
# COMPACT_ATOMS: atom_id res chain seq x y z
N MET A 1 -9.48 8.51 6.88
CA MET A 1 -8.17 9.18 6.77
C MET A 1 -7.61 8.94 5.38
N ILE A 2 -7.05 9.97 4.77
CA ILE A 2 -6.35 9.89 3.47
C ILE A 2 -4.85 9.88 3.75
N LEU A 3 -4.10 9.10 2.96
CA LEU A 3 -2.65 9.07 3.02
C LEU A 3 -2.08 10.33 2.38
N ASN A 4 -1.27 11.08 3.14
CA ASN A 4 -0.67 12.32 2.67
C ASN A 4 0.65 12.02 1.93
N ILE A 5 0.53 11.65 0.66
CA ILE A 5 1.64 11.40 -0.25
C ILE A 5 1.20 11.76 -1.68
N LYS A 6 2.12 12.18 -2.55
CA LYS A 6 1.80 12.45 -3.97
C LYS A 6 2.11 11.24 -4.86
N LEU A 7 1.46 11.17 -6.03
CA LEU A 7 1.70 10.10 -7.01
C LEU A 7 3.16 9.97 -7.46
N ASN A 8 3.88 11.08 -7.62
CA ASN A 8 5.29 11.06 -7.98
C ASN A 8 6.18 10.53 -6.84
N GLU A 9 5.84 10.85 -5.59
CA GLU A 9 6.53 10.28 -4.42
C GLU A 9 6.30 8.76 -4.34
N ILE A 10 5.08 8.27 -4.63
CA ILE A 10 4.81 6.82 -4.69
C ILE A 10 5.69 6.15 -5.76
N GLN A 11 5.85 6.81 -6.91
CA GLN A 11 6.71 6.32 -8.00
C GLN A 11 8.19 6.27 -7.59
N GLU A 12 8.69 7.31 -6.90
CA GLU A 12 10.06 7.36 -6.40
C GLU A 12 10.33 6.34 -5.28
N LEU A 13 9.32 5.99 -4.48
CA LEU A 13 9.42 4.97 -3.44
C LEU A 13 9.40 3.54 -3.97
N ALA A 14 8.89 3.32 -5.18
CA ALA A 14 8.86 1.99 -5.78
C ALA A 14 10.28 1.47 -6.02
N THR A 15 10.50 0.17 -5.82
CA THR A 15 11.81 -0.46 -6.06
C THR A 15 12.34 -0.19 -7.47
N ASN A 16 11.45 -0.14 -8.46
CA ASN A 16 11.77 0.20 -9.84
C ASN A 16 10.47 0.55 -10.61
N GLY A 17 10.62 0.93 -11.88
CA GLY A 17 9.48 1.27 -12.75
C GLY A 17 8.51 0.10 -12.99
N LYS A 18 9.00 -1.15 -13.00
CA LYS A 18 8.16 -2.35 -13.14
C LYS A 18 7.24 -2.52 -11.92
N ALA A 19 7.79 -2.44 -10.70
CA ALA A 19 7.02 -2.50 -9.46
C ALA A 19 5.95 -1.40 -9.39
N TYR A 20 6.25 -0.18 -9.87
CA TYR A 20 5.26 0.88 -9.95
C TYR A 20 4.13 0.54 -10.94
N ALA A 21 4.47 0.08 -12.15
CA ALA A 21 3.50 -0.28 -13.17
C ALA A 21 2.57 -1.43 -12.73
N GLU A 22 3.13 -2.47 -12.11
CA GLU A 22 2.37 -3.60 -11.56
C GLU A 22 1.50 -3.16 -10.37
N GLY A 23 2.01 -2.31 -9.49
CA GLY A 23 1.20 -1.75 -8.40
C GLY A 23 0.00 -0.94 -8.89
N ARG A 24 0.16 -0.21 -10.00
CA ARG A 24 -0.95 0.49 -10.69
C ARG A 24 -1.97 -0.49 -11.25
N GLN A 25 -1.54 -1.63 -11.80
CA GLN A 25 -2.43 -2.69 -12.26
C GLN A 25 -3.19 -3.31 -11.09
N PHE A 26 -2.51 -3.68 -10.00
CA PHE A 26 -3.17 -4.21 -8.80
C PHE A 26 -4.25 -3.29 -8.23
N PHE A 27 -3.99 -1.98 -8.23
CA PHE A 27 -4.98 -0.97 -7.85
C PHE A 27 -6.16 -0.90 -8.82
N THR A 28 -5.90 -0.87 -10.13
CA THR A 28 -6.94 -0.68 -11.16
C THR A 28 -7.83 -1.91 -11.32
N ASP A 29 -7.25 -3.11 -11.20
CA ASP A 29 -7.94 -4.39 -11.39
C ASP A 29 -8.71 -4.83 -10.14
N GLY A 30 -8.66 -4.06 -9.04
CA GLY A 30 -9.39 -4.37 -7.81
C GLY A 30 -8.84 -5.57 -7.04
N TYR A 31 -7.52 -5.80 -7.11
CA TYR A 31 -6.87 -6.89 -6.38
C TYR A 31 -6.66 -6.59 -4.89
N ILE A 32 -6.85 -5.35 -4.46
CA ILE A 32 -6.87 -4.97 -3.05
C ILE A 32 -8.20 -5.44 -2.45
N ARG A 33 -8.18 -6.55 -1.70
CA ARG A 33 -9.39 -7.19 -1.15
C ARG A 33 -9.92 -6.50 0.09
N GLU A 34 -9.01 -5.85 0.81
CA GLU A 34 -9.30 -5.19 2.07
C GLU A 34 -8.27 -4.12 2.35
N MET A 35 -8.72 -2.97 2.83
CA MET A 35 -7.88 -2.00 3.52
C MET A 35 -8.58 -1.46 4.76
N ILE A 36 -7.83 -1.39 5.86
CA ILE A 36 -8.25 -0.81 7.14
C ILE A 36 -7.23 0.22 7.61
N TYR A 37 -7.71 1.21 8.36
CA TYR A 37 -6.85 2.14 9.08
C TYR A 37 -7.01 1.93 10.60
N ASP A 38 -5.93 1.54 11.28
CA ASP A 38 -5.84 1.47 12.73
C ASP A 38 -5.33 2.82 13.25
N ALA A 39 -6.24 3.61 13.82
CA ALA A 39 -5.92 4.94 14.35
C ALA A 39 -5.05 4.89 15.61
N ALA A 40 -5.10 3.82 16.40
CA ALA A 40 -4.28 3.66 17.60
C ALA A 40 -2.82 3.42 17.23
N LYS A 41 -2.58 2.62 16.18
CA LYS A 41 -1.24 2.34 15.66
C LYS A 41 -0.78 3.30 14.56
N LYS A 42 -1.68 4.13 14.02
CA LYS A 42 -1.46 4.99 12.85
C LYS A 42 -0.98 4.19 11.65
N GLN A 43 -1.68 3.09 11.38
CA GLN A 43 -1.29 2.12 10.36
C GLN A 43 -2.42 1.85 9.39
N TYR A 44 -2.12 1.93 8.10
CA TYR A 44 -2.93 1.28 7.08
C TYR A 44 -2.47 -0.17 6.97
N GLN A 45 -3.41 -1.10 7.01
CA GLN A 45 -3.16 -2.49 6.70
C GLN A 45 -4.03 -2.90 5.52
N ALA A 46 -3.44 -3.54 4.53
CA ALA A 46 -4.13 -4.01 3.34
C ALA A 46 -3.84 -5.48 3.08
N ARG A 47 -4.84 -6.17 2.54
CA ARG A 47 -4.71 -7.50 1.95
C ARG A 47 -4.89 -7.39 0.45
N ILE A 48 -3.92 -7.90 -0.28
CA ILE A 48 -3.89 -7.87 -1.74
C ILE A 48 -3.81 -9.30 -2.23
N TYR A 49 -4.71 -9.66 -3.15
CA TYR A 49 -4.66 -10.94 -3.82
C TYR A 49 -3.77 -10.85 -5.05
N ASP A 50 -2.63 -11.53 -5.01
CA ASP A 50 -1.75 -11.70 -6.15
C ASP A 50 -2.04 -13.07 -6.80
N PRO A 51 -2.49 -13.13 -8.07
CA PRO A 51 -2.75 -14.40 -8.75
C PRO A 51 -1.51 -15.30 -8.88
N GLU A 52 -0.30 -14.74 -8.89
CA GLU A 52 0.94 -15.49 -9.08
C GLU A 52 1.50 -16.00 -7.75
N THR A 53 1.39 -15.20 -6.69
CA THR A 53 2.07 -15.46 -5.40
C THR A 53 1.14 -15.66 -4.20
N GLY A 54 -0.16 -15.41 -4.35
CA GLY A 54 -1.18 -15.54 -3.31
C GLY A 54 -1.45 -14.24 -2.54
N ASP A 55 -2.04 -14.34 -1.35
CA ASP A 55 -2.37 -13.16 -0.55
C ASP A 55 -1.10 -12.50 0.03
N ALA A 56 -0.92 -11.21 -0.22
CA ALA A 56 0.08 -10.36 0.41
C ALA A 56 -0.57 -9.41 1.43
N ILE A 57 0.11 -9.21 2.56
CA ILE A 57 -0.27 -8.26 3.61
C ILE A 57 0.72 -7.10 3.61
N THR A 58 0.20 -5.89 3.44
CA THR A 58 0.98 -4.66 3.51
C THR A 58 0.63 -3.87 4.75
N THR A 59 1.62 -3.21 5.35
CA THR A 59 1.42 -2.26 6.45
C THR A 59 2.12 -0.94 6.11
N ILE A 60 1.43 0.18 6.25
CA ILE A 60 1.97 1.54 6.07
C ILE A 60 1.75 2.32 7.35
N THR A 61 2.83 2.66 8.06
CA THR A 61 2.78 3.51 9.25
C THR A 61 2.93 4.97 8.87
N VAL A 62 2.10 5.83 9.47
CA VAL A 62 2.09 7.27 9.20
C VAL A 62 2.40 8.11 10.44
N ASN A 63 2.93 9.30 10.20
CA ASN A 63 3.07 10.31 11.24
C ASN A 63 1.74 11.04 11.54
N LYS A 64 1.77 12.07 12.39
CA LYS A 64 0.58 12.84 12.78
C LYS A 64 -0.08 13.58 11.60
N GLN A 65 0.67 13.84 10.53
CA GLN A 65 0.22 14.51 9.31
C GLN A 65 -0.26 13.53 8.24
N GLY A 66 -0.36 12.23 8.55
CA GLY A 66 -0.78 11.20 7.61
C GLY A 66 0.28 10.83 6.57
N ARG A 67 1.53 11.28 6.73
CA ARG A 67 2.63 10.98 5.79
C ARG A 67 3.27 9.63 6.13
N PRO A 68 3.53 8.75 5.14
CA PRO A 68 4.26 7.51 5.36
C PRO A 68 5.62 7.76 6.00
N ILE A 69 5.94 6.97 7.03
CA ILE A 69 7.26 6.96 7.69
C ILE A 69 7.88 5.56 7.72
N HIS A 70 7.05 4.52 7.58
CA HIS A 70 7.50 3.14 7.48
C HIS A 70 6.51 2.34 6.66
N ALA A 71 7.01 1.37 5.90
CA ALA A 71 6.22 0.48 5.09
C ALA A 71 6.78 -0.95 5.18
N SER A 72 5.91 -1.94 5.17
CA SER A 72 6.29 -3.35 5.10
C SER A 72 5.31 -4.15 4.26
N CYS A 73 5.82 -5.20 3.61
CA CYS A 73 5.02 -6.19 2.91
C CYS A 73 5.46 -7.60 3.32
N SER A 74 4.53 -8.55 3.30
CA SER A 74 4.82 -9.97 3.53
C SER A 74 5.44 -10.68 2.32
N CYS A 75 5.39 -10.06 1.12
CA CYS A 75 5.91 -10.65 -0.12
C CYS A 75 7.45 -10.78 -0.10
N ASP A 76 7.97 -11.67 -0.95
CA ASP A 76 9.41 -11.95 -0.99
C ASP A 76 10.21 -10.82 -1.64
N ASP A 77 9.64 -10.13 -2.63
CA ASP A 77 10.30 -8.99 -3.29
C ASP A 77 10.67 -7.90 -2.28
N PHE A 78 9.79 -7.60 -1.34
CA PHE A 78 10.05 -6.59 -0.31
C PHE A 78 11.22 -6.98 0.62
N LYS A 79 11.50 -8.27 0.80
CA LYS A 79 12.62 -8.74 1.62
C LYS A 79 13.95 -8.68 0.86
N GLN A 80 13.90 -8.73 -0.47
CA GLN A 80 15.07 -8.88 -1.33
C GLN A 80 15.56 -7.56 -1.92
N PHE A 81 14.68 -6.58 -2.09
CA PHE A 81 14.99 -5.33 -2.77
C PHE A 81 14.73 -4.10 -1.91
N VAL A 82 15.52 -3.05 -2.14
CA VAL A 82 15.31 -1.74 -1.51
C VAL A 82 14.15 -1.03 -2.23
N GLY A 83 13.20 -0.50 -1.46
CA GLY A 83 12.03 0.22 -1.97
C GLY A 83 10.72 -0.54 -1.77
N CYS A 84 9.64 0.04 -2.28
CA CYS A 84 8.31 -0.53 -2.21
C CYS A 84 8.05 -1.49 -3.37
N CYS A 85 7.60 -2.70 -3.03
CA CYS A 85 7.08 -3.65 -4.01
C CYS A 85 5.75 -3.15 -4.63
N SER A 86 5.29 -3.84 -5.66
CA SER A 86 4.01 -3.57 -6.35
C SER A 86 2.82 -3.58 -5.39
N HIS A 87 2.77 -4.47 -4.39
CA HIS A 87 1.71 -4.50 -3.38
C HIS A 87 1.67 -3.23 -2.51
N LEU A 88 2.83 -2.72 -2.10
CA LEU A 88 2.91 -1.48 -1.34
C LEU A 88 2.53 -0.27 -2.18
N VAL A 89 2.93 -0.24 -3.45
CA VAL A 89 2.50 0.78 -4.41
C VAL A 89 0.98 0.79 -4.54
N ALA A 90 0.36 -0.37 -4.78
CA ALA A 90 -1.09 -0.50 -4.89
C ALA A 90 -1.81 0.02 -3.64
N SER A 91 -1.28 -0.33 -2.46
CA SER A 91 -1.82 0.14 -1.17
C SER A 91 -1.70 1.65 -1.00
N MET A 92 -0.57 2.25 -1.37
CA MET A 92 -0.38 3.70 -1.29
C MET A 92 -1.34 4.42 -2.24
N LEU A 93 -1.55 3.91 -3.46
CA LEU A 93 -2.48 4.49 -4.43
C LEU A 93 -3.93 4.48 -3.94
N LEU A 94 -4.37 3.37 -3.34
CA LEU A 94 -5.71 3.31 -2.75
C LEU A 94 -5.83 4.27 -1.56
N ALA A 95 -4.86 4.26 -0.64
CA ALA A 95 -4.92 5.08 0.56
C ALA A 95 -4.79 6.59 0.28
N GLU A 96 -4.12 6.98 -0.81
CA GLU A 96 -3.98 8.37 -1.26
C GLU A 96 -5.23 8.87 -1.98
N SER A 97 -5.86 8.03 -2.80
CA SER A 97 -7.04 8.40 -3.58
C SER A 97 -8.36 8.32 -2.78
N THR A 98 -8.34 7.68 -1.60
CA THR A 98 -9.56 7.29 -0.89
C THR A 98 -9.46 7.49 0.61
N GLU A 99 -10.52 8.02 1.21
CA GLU A 99 -10.65 8.04 2.67
C GLU A 99 -10.93 6.63 3.24
N ILE A 100 -10.00 6.12 4.05
CA ILE A 100 -10.15 4.86 4.78
C ILE A 100 -10.60 5.16 6.20
N ASN A 101 -11.79 4.69 6.57
CA ASN A 101 -12.37 4.98 7.87
C ASN A 101 -11.79 4.09 8.98
N PRO A 102 -11.52 4.62 10.18
CA PRO A 102 -11.09 3.81 11.31
C PRO A 102 -12.11 2.71 11.61
N GLY A 103 -11.67 1.46 11.61
CA GLY A 103 -12.53 0.31 11.92
C GLY A 103 -13.60 -0.07 10.89
N LYS A 104 -13.60 0.54 9.69
CA LYS A 104 -14.47 0.11 8.57
C LYS A 104 -13.63 -0.44 7.43
N LYS A 105 -13.87 -1.71 7.12
CA LYS A 105 -13.31 -2.41 5.95
C LYS A 105 -13.77 -1.74 4.66
N LYS A 106 -12.84 -1.46 3.77
CA LYS A 106 -13.14 -1.11 2.38
C LYS A 106 -12.71 -2.25 1.46
N ILE A 107 -13.60 -2.61 0.52
CA ILE A 107 -13.43 -3.64 -0.51
C ILE A 107 -13.45 -2.91 -1.85
#